data_AF-A0AAU9J7T9-F1
#
_entry.id   AF-A0AAU9J7T9-F1
#
_cell.length_a   1.000
_cell.length_b   1.000
_cell.length_c   1.000
_cell.angle_alpha   90.00
_cell.angle_beta   90.00
_cell.angle_gamma   90.00
#
_symmetry.space_group_name_H-M   'P 1'
#
loop_
_entity.id
_entity.type
_entity.pdbx_description
1 polymer ?
#
loop_
_entity_poly.entity_id
_entity_poly.type
_entity_poly.pdbx_seq_one_letter_code
_entity_poly.pdbx_strand_id
1 'polypeptide(L)'
;MEETSESLITFHIDTLDGISIPITTLNSISILALKQKILDITGIPIEKLRLIYKGRHLKDNEIINYFDITTKLQLVANLNEEEDIPSMVSHYNFLRTLRVYRRLSRFSRPELSTPYLYEALRQNSLTIDDLIRINSFSLEGRALQEGQWVDVKDTVGQWLEAQVMRKQQNARGVFVYIHYNGWPNRWDEWIDMKSKRIRPFRSKTLQTLNMASRSPFPRYPPEITINEENLMEKLNLKACLYMEFIEEMVKNAKILARIGKDGCEEAKERIEEITLQSAPVIDRIGRFMCDFSLAISRSEFNPSSFQL
;
A
#
# COMPACT_ATOMS: atom_id res chain seq x y z
N MET A 1 -56.65 10.93 4.20
CA MET A 1 -55.36 10.46 3.67
C MET A 1 -54.32 11.00 4.63
N GLU A 2 -53.87 10.20 5.58
CA GLU A 2 -52.88 10.64 6.57
C GLU A 2 -51.50 10.67 5.89
N GLU A 3 -50.88 11.85 5.85
CA GLU A 3 -49.49 12.04 5.47
C GLU A 3 -48.60 11.34 6.52
N THR A 4 -48.06 10.16 6.18
CA THR A 4 -47.00 9.56 6.98
C THR A 4 -45.74 10.40 6.81
N SER A 5 -45.46 11.23 7.81
CA SER A 5 -44.21 11.99 7.90
C SER A 5 -43.03 11.01 8.00
N GLU A 6 -42.22 10.98 6.93
CA GLU A 6 -41.00 10.19 6.89
C GLU A 6 -39.96 10.78 7.86
N SER A 7 -39.91 10.25 9.09
CA SER A 7 -38.94 10.68 10.09
C SER A 7 -37.63 9.89 9.97
N LEU A 8 -36.50 10.60 9.93
CA LEU A 8 -35.17 10.01 10.03
C LEU A 8 -34.91 9.55 11.47
N ILE A 9 -34.46 8.32 11.63
CA ILE A 9 -34.03 7.74 12.89
C ILE A 9 -32.52 7.49 12.84
N THR A 10 -31.83 7.78 13.94
CA THR A 10 -30.41 7.45 14.11
C THR A 10 -30.27 6.49 15.28
N PHE A 11 -29.65 5.35 15.03
CA PHE A 11 -29.39 4.32 16.04
C PHE A 11 -28.02 3.69 15.82
N HIS A 12 -27.57 2.92 16.80
CA HIS A 12 -26.29 2.24 16.78
C HIS A 12 -26.47 0.76 16.49
N ILE A 13 -25.61 0.21 15.63
CA ILE A 13 -25.49 -1.22 15.40
C ILE A 13 -24.24 -1.72 16.13
N ASP A 14 -24.45 -2.54 17.16
CA ASP A 14 -23.40 -3.14 17.96
C ASP A 14 -23.07 -4.52 17.39
N THR A 15 -21.83 -4.70 16.93
CA THR A 15 -21.32 -6.00 16.49
C THR A 15 -20.90 -6.86 17.69
N LEU A 16 -20.81 -8.18 17.50
CA LEU A 16 -20.34 -9.11 18.54
C LEU A 16 -18.91 -8.81 19.01
N ASP A 17 -18.09 -8.16 18.18
CA ASP A 17 -16.73 -7.74 18.52
C ASP A 17 -16.67 -6.45 19.36
N GLY A 18 -17.82 -5.93 19.79
CA GLY A 18 -17.93 -4.73 20.64
C GLY A 18 -17.81 -3.40 19.89
N ILE A 19 -17.97 -3.40 18.55
CA ILE A 19 -17.91 -2.19 17.73
C ILE A 19 -19.33 -1.64 17.57
N SER A 20 -19.51 -0.34 17.78
CA SER A 20 -20.78 0.36 17.60
C SER A 20 -20.74 1.26 16.37
N ILE A 21 -21.57 0.98 15.37
CA ILE A 21 -21.64 1.68 14.08
C ILE A 21 -22.90 2.58 14.09
N PRO A 22 -22.78 3.91 13.98
CA PRO A 22 -23.95 4.78 13.88
C PRO A 22 -24.58 4.66 12.48
N ILE A 23 -25.89 4.48 12.42
CA ILE A 23 -26.65 4.41 11.17
C ILE A 23 -27.83 5.39 11.25
N THR A 24 -28.00 6.17 10.18
CA THR A 24 -29.15 7.06 9.99
C THR A 24 -29.98 6.57 8.80
N THR A 25 -31.25 6.24 9.04
CA THR A 25 -32.20 5.80 8.01
C THR A 25 -33.59 6.39 8.22
N LEU A 26 -34.48 6.25 7.23
CA LEU A 26 -35.91 6.51 7.44
C LEU A 26 -36.48 5.43 8.37
N ASN A 27 -37.46 5.78 9.19
CA ASN A 27 -38.18 4.81 10.04
C ASN A 27 -39.06 3.84 9.22
N SER A 28 -39.44 4.21 8.00
CA SER A 28 -40.31 3.45 7.09
C SER A 28 -39.59 2.36 6.29
N ILE A 29 -38.26 2.20 6.42
CA ILE A 29 -37.53 1.18 5.65
C ILE A 29 -37.77 -0.23 6.18
N SER A 30 -37.72 -1.20 5.27
CA SER A 30 -37.70 -2.61 5.63
C SER A 30 -36.36 -3.01 6.25
N ILE A 31 -36.38 -4.10 7.02
CA ILE A 31 -35.17 -4.72 7.55
C ILE A 31 -34.24 -5.17 6.43
N LEU A 32 -34.78 -5.62 5.29
CA LEU A 32 -33.96 -5.92 4.10
C LEU A 32 -33.20 -4.68 3.59
N ALA A 33 -33.86 -3.54 3.47
CA ALA A 33 -33.22 -2.30 3.03
C ALA A 33 -32.19 -1.80 4.06
N LEU A 34 -32.44 -2.04 5.36
CA LEU A 34 -31.44 -1.77 6.40
C LEU A 34 -30.23 -2.70 6.26
N LYS A 35 -30.42 -3.99 6.00
CA LYS A 35 -29.33 -4.94 5.75
C LYS A 35 -28.52 -4.56 4.52
N GLN A 36 -29.14 -4.04 3.46
CA GLN A 36 -28.42 -3.52 2.29
C GLN A 36 -27.49 -2.36 2.68
N LYS A 37 -27.97 -1.40 3.48
CA LYS A 37 -27.11 -0.31 3.99
C LYS A 37 -25.98 -0.83 4.87
N ILE A 38 -26.24 -1.87 5.66
CA ILE A 38 -25.20 -2.51 6.48
C ILE A 38 -24.19 -3.23 5.60
N LEU A 39 -24.62 -3.90 4.53
CA LEU A 39 -23.75 -4.51 3.53
C LEU A 39 -22.86 -3.45 2.88
N ASP A 40 -23.38 -2.28 2.53
CA ASP A 40 -22.57 -1.20 1.94
C ASP A 40 -21.46 -0.71 2.89
N ILE A 41 -21.71 -0.75 4.20
CA ILE A 41 -20.74 -0.29 5.23
C ILE A 41 -19.76 -1.42 5.63
N THR A 42 -20.29 -2.61 5.90
CA THR A 42 -19.56 -3.74 6.51
C THR A 42 -19.05 -4.74 5.49
N GLY A 43 -19.67 -4.78 4.31
CA GLY A 43 -19.42 -5.75 3.25
C GLY A 43 -19.86 -7.18 3.58
N ILE A 44 -20.65 -7.38 4.64
CA ILE A 44 -21.15 -8.71 5.01
C ILE A 44 -22.42 -9.00 4.19
N PRO A 45 -22.48 -10.12 3.44
CA PRO A 45 -23.65 -10.49 2.64
C PRO A 45 -24.95 -10.55 3.46
N ILE A 46 -26.07 -10.15 2.85
CA ILE A 46 -27.38 -9.96 3.51
C ILE A 46 -27.88 -11.26 4.16
N GLU A 47 -27.67 -12.39 3.49
CA GLU A 47 -28.08 -13.72 3.93
C GLU A 47 -27.34 -14.18 5.21
N LYS A 48 -26.19 -13.57 5.51
CA LYS A 48 -25.37 -13.84 6.71
C LYS A 48 -25.62 -12.86 7.85
N LEU A 49 -26.30 -11.75 7.57
CA LEU A 49 -26.66 -10.74 8.56
C LEU A 49 -27.91 -11.17 9.34
N ARG A 50 -27.75 -11.29 10.66
CA ARG A 50 -28.86 -11.43 11.61
C ARG A 50 -28.93 -10.19 12.49
N LEU A 51 -30.05 -9.49 12.38
CA LEU A 51 -30.33 -8.29 13.16
C LEU A 51 -31.17 -8.69 14.38
N ILE A 52 -30.65 -8.43 15.57
CA ILE A 52 -31.28 -8.78 16.84
C ILE A 52 -31.60 -7.51 17.62
N TYR A 53 -32.86 -7.34 17.98
CA TYR A 53 -33.30 -6.23 18.82
C TYR A 53 -34.07 -6.78 20.03
N LYS A 54 -33.65 -6.42 21.25
CA LYS A 54 -34.23 -6.89 22.52
C LYS A 54 -34.40 -8.42 22.57
N GLY A 55 -33.43 -9.17 22.03
CA GLY A 55 -33.45 -10.64 21.97
C GLY A 55 -34.32 -11.24 20.85
N ARG A 56 -34.98 -10.42 20.03
CA ARG A 56 -35.76 -10.87 18.87
C ARG A 56 -34.97 -10.71 17.57
N HIS A 57 -34.92 -11.78 16.79
CA HIS A 57 -34.43 -11.73 15.41
C HIS A 57 -35.44 -11.01 14.51
N LEU A 58 -34.98 -9.95 13.84
CA LEU A 58 -35.77 -9.15 12.91
C LEU A 58 -35.78 -9.81 11.53
N LYS A 59 -36.96 -9.95 10.92
CA LYS A 59 -37.13 -10.57 9.60
C LYS A 59 -37.12 -9.52 8.50
N ASP A 60 -36.65 -9.91 7.32
CA ASP A 60 -36.42 -9.02 6.17
C ASP A 60 -37.66 -8.21 5.73
N ASN A 61 -38.84 -8.79 5.91
CA ASN A 61 -40.14 -8.26 5.53
C ASN A 61 -40.70 -7.27 6.57
N GLU A 62 -40.09 -7.16 7.74
CA GLU A 62 -40.54 -6.27 8.81
C GLU A 62 -40.02 -4.84 8.56
N ILE A 63 -40.67 -3.84 9.18
CA ILE A 63 -40.33 -2.42 9.03
C ILE A 63 -39.80 -1.89 10.36
N ILE A 64 -38.79 -1.02 10.31
CA ILE A 64 -38.13 -0.44 11.51
C ILE A 64 -39.15 0.22 12.45
N ASN A 65 -40.12 0.96 11.89
CA ASN A 65 -41.12 1.70 12.65
C ASN A 65 -41.92 0.83 13.65
N TYR A 66 -42.05 -0.48 13.42
CA TYR A 66 -42.79 -1.38 14.31
C TYR A 66 -42.02 -1.77 15.59
N PHE A 67 -40.72 -1.43 15.69
CA PHE A 67 -39.87 -1.91 16.78
C PHE A 67 -39.45 -0.82 17.77
N ASP A 68 -39.85 0.44 17.59
CA ASP A 68 -39.44 1.57 18.44
C ASP A 68 -37.94 1.50 18.80
N ILE A 69 -37.10 1.42 17.76
CA ILE A 69 -35.65 1.25 17.92
C ILE A 69 -35.08 2.53 18.54
N THR A 70 -34.88 2.54 19.86
CA THR A 70 -34.54 3.77 20.60
C THR A 70 -33.04 4.07 20.63
N THR A 71 -32.18 3.05 20.61
CA THR A 71 -30.74 3.26 20.80
C THR A 71 -29.87 2.25 20.05
N LYS A 72 -30.05 0.95 20.29
CA LYS A 72 -29.06 -0.07 19.87
C LYS A 72 -29.69 -1.32 19.28
N LEU A 73 -29.09 -1.81 18.20
CA LEU A 73 -29.41 -3.05 17.53
C LEU A 73 -28.16 -3.95 17.54
N GLN A 74 -28.29 -5.21 17.93
CA GLN A 74 -27.18 -6.16 17.87
C GLN A 74 -27.08 -6.81 16.49
N LEU A 75 -25.89 -6.76 15.90
CA LEU A 75 -25.58 -7.46 14.67
C LEU A 75 -24.81 -8.74 14.95
N VAL A 76 -25.38 -9.86 14.50
CA VAL A 76 -24.74 -11.17 14.49
C VAL A 76 -24.49 -11.56 13.05
N ALA A 77 -23.21 -11.75 12.70
CA ALA A 77 -22.82 -12.31 11.42
C ALA A 77 -22.44 -13.77 11.62
N ASN A 78 -22.99 -14.65 10.78
CA ASN A 78 -22.52 -16.03 10.69
C ASN A 78 -21.55 -16.12 9.51
N LEU A 79 -20.25 -16.21 9.80
CA LEU A 79 -19.19 -16.27 8.80
C LEU A 79 -18.56 -17.67 8.85
N ASN A 80 -18.57 -18.38 7.72
CA ASN A 80 -17.88 -19.66 7.54
C ASN A 80 -16.45 -19.38 7.04
N GLU A 81 -15.42 -19.83 7.78
CA GLU A 81 -14.01 -19.49 7.52
C GLU A 81 -13.49 -19.84 6.11
N GLU A 82 -14.09 -20.84 5.44
CA GLU A 82 -13.61 -21.35 4.13
C GLU A 82 -14.39 -20.81 2.91
N GLU A 83 -15.68 -20.48 3.05
CA GLU A 83 -16.50 -19.93 1.94
C GLU A 83 -16.60 -18.39 2.01
N ASP A 84 -16.36 -17.81 3.18
CA ASP A 84 -16.58 -16.39 3.46
C ASP A 84 -15.27 -15.67 3.64
N ILE A 85 -14.40 -15.76 2.64
CA ILE A 85 -13.36 -14.75 2.45
C ILE A 85 -14.14 -13.43 2.39
N PRO A 86 -14.09 -12.57 3.43
CA PRO A 86 -14.79 -11.31 3.36
C PRO A 86 -14.27 -10.64 2.09
N SER A 87 -15.15 -10.11 1.24
CA SER A 87 -14.68 -9.39 0.06
C SER A 87 -13.57 -8.45 0.52
N MET A 88 -12.50 -8.26 -0.26
CA MET A 88 -11.37 -7.45 0.17
C MET A 88 -11.83 -6.11 0.76
N VAL A 89 -12.95 -5.58 0.25
CA VAL A 89 -13.68 -4.41 0.74
C VAL A 89 -14.26 -4.59 2.15
N SER A 90 -14.92 -5.71 2.46
CA SER A 90 -15.47 -6.03 3.79
C SER A 90 -14.37 -6.14 4.84
N HIS A 91 -13.30 -6.88 4.53
CA HIS A 91 -12.14 -7.00 5.43
C HIS A 91 -11.46 -5.65 5.64
N TYR A 92 -11.30 -4.88 4.55
CA TYR A 92 -10.75 -3.53 4.61
C TYR A 92 -11.61 -2.56 5.42
N ASN A 93 -12.93 -2.57 5.23
CA ASN A 93 -13.87 -1.73 5.97
C ASN A 93 -13.84 -2.06 7.46
N PHE A 94 -13.78 -3.34 7.82
CA PHE A 94 -13.55 -3.76 9.20
C PHE A 94 -12.23 -3.22 9.76
N LEU A 95 -11.11 -3.40 9.06
CA LEU A 95 -9.81 -2.88 9.51
C LEU A 95 -9.82 -1.36 9.72
N ARG A 96 -10.53 -0.59 8.89
CA ARG A 96 -10.69 0.86 9.06
C ARG A 96 -11.45 1.26 10.33
N THR A 97 -12.30 0.39 10.86
CA THR A 97 -12.98 0.66 12.14
C THR A 97 -12.02 0.64 13.32
N LEU A 98 -10.85 -0.01 13.21
CA LEU A 98 -9.86 -0.08 14.29
C LEU A 98 -9.26 1.30 14.59
N ARG A 99 -9.04 1.60 15.88
CA ARG A 99 -8.56 2.91 16.36
C ARG A 99 -7.23 3.36 15.71
N VAL A 100 -6.37 2.41 15.34
CA VAL A 100 -5.08 2.69 14.68
C VAL A 100 -5.30 3.30 13.29
N TYR A 101 -6.21 2.73 12.49
CA TYR A 101 -6.49 3.20 11.14
C TYR A 101 -7.22 4.56 11.12
N ARG A 102 -8.10 4.84 12.10
CA ARG A 102 -8.75 6.17 12.24
C ARG A 102 -7.78 7.30 12.58
N ARG A 103 -6.62 7.00 13.19
CA ARG A 103 -5.57 8.01 13.45
C ARG A 103 -4.77 8.31 12.19
N LEU A 104 -4.53 7.29 11.35
CA LEU A 104 -3.79 7.42 10.10
C LEU A 104 -4.58 8.19 9.03
N SER A 105 -5.91 8.12 9.04
CA SER A 105 -6.79 8.81 8.08
C SER A 105 -6.93 10.32 8.29
N ARG A 106 -6.35 10.89 9.35
CA ARG A 106 -6.46 12.32 9.69
C ARG A 106 -5.43 13.21 8.99
N PHE A 107 -4.53 12.62 8.22
CA PHE A 107 -3.54 13.37 7.47
C PHE A 107 -4.07 13.66 6.07
N SER A 108 -4.74 14.80 5.92
CA SER A 108 -4.96 15.40 4.60
C SER A 108 -3.61 15.72 3.98
N ARG A 109 -3.32 15.11 2.84
CA ARG A 109 -2.08 15.32 2.09
C ARG A 109 -2.36 16.18 0.87
N PRO A 110 -1.40 17.01 0.43
CA PRO A 110 -1.52 17.71 -0.83
C PRO A 110 -1.64 16.70 -1.98
N GLU A 111 -2.51 16.99 -2.95
CA GLU A 111 -2.64 16.16 -4.14
C GLU A 111 -1.42 16.32 -5.05
N LEU A 112 -0.82 15.20 -5.45
CA LEU A 112 0.20 15.17 -6.50
C LEU A 112 -0.49 15.06 -7.86
N SER A 113 0.04 15.67 -8.92
CA SER A 113 -0.46 15.45 -10.28
C SER A 113 -0.10 14.06 -10.80
N THR A 114 -0.90 13.52 -11.72
CA THR A 114 -0.77 12.14 -12.23
C THR A 114 0.62 11.82 -12.82
N PRO A 115 1.26 12.70 -13.64
CA PRO A 115 2.58 12.39 -14.19
C PRO A 115 3.67 12.21 -13.12
N TYR A 116 3.65 13.06 -12.09
CA TYR A 116 4.61 12.99 -11.00
C TYR A 116 4.38 11.77 -10.09
N LEU A 117 3.11 11.36 -9.92
CA LEU A 117 2.77 10.13 -9.23
C LEU A 117 3.32 8.90 -9.97
N TYR A 118 3.14 8.86 -11.29
CA TYR A 118 3.61 7.74 -12.11
C TYR A 118 5.14 7.67 -12.13
N GLU A 119 5.82 8.81 -12.22
CA GLU A 119 7.28 8.86 -12.12
C GLU A 119 7.78 8.43 -10.73
N ALA A 120 7.13 8.87 -9.65
CA ALA A 120 7.48 8.42 -8.29
C ALA A 120 7.33 6.90 -8.14
N LEU A 121 6.25 6.32 -8.69
CA LEU A 121 6.02 4.87 -8.70
C LEU A 121 7.08 4.12 -9.51
N ARG A 122 7.38 4.62 -10.72
CA ARG A 122 8.42 4.06 -11.59
C ARG A 122 9.79 4.06 -10.91
N GLN A 123 10.18 5.17 -10.30
CA GLN A 123 11.48 5.28 -9.64
C GLN A 123 11.57 4.41 -8.38
N ASN A 124 10.46 4.28 -7.65
CA ASN A 124 10.38 3.38 -6.52
C ASN A 124 10.43 1.90 -6.97
N SER A 125 9.80 1.53 -8.09
CA SER A 125 9.89 0.16 -8.63
C SER A 125 11.32 -0.18 -9.08
N LEU A 126 12.02 0.73 -9.74
CA LEU A 126 13.45 0.56 -10.08
C LEU A 126 14.31 0.40 -8.83
N THR A 127 13.98 1.11 -7.76
CA THR A 127 14.69 0.99 -6.47
C THR A 127 14.41 -0.36 -5.81
N ILE A 128 13.16 -0.83 -5.80
CA ILE A 128 12.77 -2.14 -5.26
C ILE A 128 13.47 -3.26 -6.04
N ASP A 129 13.45 -3.19 -7.36
CA ASP A 129 14.12 -4.16 -8.22
C ASP A 129 15.63 -4.25 -7.94
N ASP A 130 16.30 -3.10 -7.74
CA ASP A 130 17.71 -3.07 -7.39
C ASP A 130 17.94 -3.71 -6.01
N LEU A 131 17.11 -3.38 -5.02
CA LEU A 131 17.19 -3.94 -3.66
C LEU A 131 16.93 -5.46 -3.62
N ILE A 132 16.08 -5.99 -4.50
CA ILE A 132 15.82 -7.44 -4.59
C ILE A 132 17.01 -8.16 -5.24
N ARG A 133 17.70 -7.52 -6.21
CA ARG A 133 18.83 -8.12 -6.94
C ARG A 133 20.14 -8.07 -6.16
N ILE A 134 20.33 -7.05 -5.33
CA ILE A 134 21.53 -6.89 -4.50
C ILE A 134 21.27 -7.50 -3.11
N ASN A 135 22.29 -8.08 -2.50
CA ASN A 135 22.23 -8.47 -1.10
C ASN A 135 23.14 -7.56 -0.26
N SER A 136 23.12 -7.68 1.06
CA SER A 136 23.89 -6.81 1.96
C SER A 136 25.41 -6.85 1.71
N PHE A 137 25.92 -7.86 0.99
CA PHE A 137 27.34 -8.12 0.80
C PHE A 137 27.82 -7.99 -0.66
N SER A 138 26.93 -8.05 -1.65
CA SER A 138 27.27 -8.04 -3.08
C SER A 138 26.42 -7.06 -3.88
N LEU A 139 27.11 -6.27 -4.71
CA LEU A 139 26.51 -5.35 -5.68
C LEU A 139 26.58 -5.91 -7.12
N GLU A 140 26.88 -7.19 -7.29
CA GLU A 140 27.04 -7.79 -8.62
C GLU A 140 25.74 -7.85 -9.43
N GLY A 141 24.60 -8.04 -8.76
CA GLY A 141 23.28 -8.07 -9.38
C GLY A 141 22.71 -6.70 -9.73
N ARG A 142 23.40 -5.60 -9.36
CA ARG A 142 22.92 -4.23 -9.56
C ARG A 142 22.70 -3.94 -11.05
N ALA A 143 21.55 -3.37 -11.39
CA ALA A 143 21.15 -3.10 -12.76
C ALA A 143 20.51 -1.72 -12.90
N LEU A 144 21.34 -0.66 -12.84
CA LEU A 144 20.85 0.71 -12.95
C LEU A 144 20.34 1.01 -14.36
N GLN A 145 19.37 1.91 -14.47
CA GLN A 145 18.80 2.40 -15.71
C GLN A 145 19.05 3.89 -15.92
N GLU A 146 19.05 4.34 -17.18
CA GLU A 146 19.06 5.78 -17.46
C GLU A 146 17.79 6.42 -16.91
N GLY A 147 17.91 7.65 -16.42
CA GLY A 147 16.88 8.37 -15.70
C GLY A 147 16.61 7.89 -14.28
N GLN A 148 17.23 6.79 -13.83
CA GLN A 148 17.02 6.30 -12.46
C GLN A 148 17.61 7.25 -11.43
N TRP A 149 16.86 7.54 -10.38
CA TRP A 149 17.35 8.30 -9.24
C TRP A 149 18.16 7.42 -8.30
N VAL A 150 19.20 8.00 -7.72
CA VAL A 150 20.14 7.34 -6.81
C VAL A 150 20.65 8.33 -5.76
N ASP A 151 21.17 7.79 -4.66
CA ASP A 151 21.99 8.57 -3.73
C ASP A 151 23.46 8.33 -4.09
N VAL A 152 24.24 9.40 -4.29
CA VAL A 152 25.65 9.30 -4.66
C VAL A 152 26.51 10.04 -3.64
N LYS A 153 27.57 9.39 -3.17
CA LYS A 153 28.58 10.01 -2.31
C LYS A 153 29.58 10.76 -3.18
N ASP A 154 29.69 12.07 -2.99
CA ASP A 154 30.64 12.91 -3.72
C ASP A 154 32.11 12.68 -3.27
N THR A 155 33.03 13.45 -3.84
CA THR A 155 34.48 13.37 -3.54
C THR A 155 34.87 13.93 -2.18
N VAL A 156 34.02 14.76 -1.56
CA VAL A 156 34.22 15.30 -0.19
C VAL A 156 33.52 14.46 0.87
N GLY A 157 32.81 13.40 0.46
CA GLY A 157 32.21 12.40 1.33
C GLY A 157 30.76 12.67 1.74
N GLN A 158 30.09 13.64 1.12
CA GLN A 158 28.69 13.95 1.33
C GLN A 158 27.79 13.12 0.42
N TRP A 159 26.65 12.67 0.95
CA TRP A 159 25.61 12.00 0.16
C TRP A 159 24.66 13.02 -0.46
N LEU A 160 24.49 12.93 -1.77
CA LEU A 160 23.66 13.81 -2.57
C LEU A 160 22.65 13.02 -3.40
N GLU A 161 21.53 13.66 -3.70
CA GLU A 161 20.55 13.14 -4.65
C GLU A 161 21.13 13.29 -6.06
N ALA A 162 21.00 12.25 -6.88
CA ALA A 162 21.57 12.23 -8.22
C ALA A 162 20.73 11.41 -9.18
N GLN A 163 21.01 11.55 -10.47
CA GLN A 163 20.35 10.84 -11.54
C GLN A 163 21.38 10.16 -12.45
N VAL A 164 21.07 8.92 -12.85
CA VAL A 164 21.84 8.20 -13.86
C VAL A 164 21.50 8.77 -15.23
N MET A 165 22.46 9.46 -15.85
CA MET A 165 22.25 10.12 -17.14
C MET A 165 22.50 9.18 -18.30
N ARG A 166 23.58 8.39 -18.23
CA ARG A 166 24.00 7.49 -19.30
C ARG A 166 24.68 6.25 -18.75
N LYS A 167 24.67 5.17 -19.53
CA LYS A 167 25.42 3.94 -19.24
C LYS A 167 26.43 3.65 -20.34
N GLN A 168 27.61 3.18 -19.94
CA GLN A 168 28.66 2.75 -20.87
C GLN A 168 29.32 1.47 -20.37
N GLN A 169 29.53 0.52 -21.28
CA GLN A 169 30.25 -0.71 -20.99
C GLN A 169 31.59 -0.72 -21.72
N ASN A 170 32.64 -1.12 -21.03
CA ASN A 170 33.97 -1.33 -21.60
C ASN A 170 34.61 -2.60 -21.01
N ALA A 171 35.84 -2.91 -21.41
CA ALA A 171 36.57 -4.09 -20.94
C ALA A 171 36.80 -4.12 -19.40
N ARG A 172 36.70 -2.97 -18.71
CA ARG A 172 36.89 -2.86 -17.26
C ARG A 172 35.59 -3.03 -16.47
N GLY A 173 34.43 -2.90 -17.12
CA GLY A 173 33.13 -3.03 -16.46
C GLY A 173 32.06 -2.12 -17.05
N VAL A 174 31.00 -1.90 -16.27
CA VAL A 174 29.88 -1.02 -16.62
C VAL A 174 29.97 0.25 -15.76
N PHE A 175 30.03 1.39 -16.42
CA PHE A 175 30.10 2.71 -15.80
C PHE A 175 28.81 3.47 -16.08
N VAL A 176 28.43 4.32 -15.13
CA VAL A 176 27.28 5.20 -15.23
C VAL A 176 27.73 6.65 -15.11
N TYR A 177 27.19 7.51 -15.97
CA TYR A 177 27.40 8.95 -15.90
C TYR A 177 26.36 9.54 -14.96
N ILE A 178 26.82 10.18 -13.89
CA ILE A 178 25.98 10.68 -12.80
C ILE A 178 25.88 12.20 -12.89
N HIS A 179 24.65 12.71 -12.83
CA HIS A 179 24.34 14.11 -12.58
C HIS A 179 23.85 14.32 -11.15
N TYR A 180 24.40 15.30 -10.44
CA TYR A 180 23.99 15.62 -9.07
C TYR A 180 22.82 16.61 -9.09
N ASN A 181 21.65 16.20 -8.60
CA ASN A 181 20.42 17.00 -8.71
C ASN A 181 20.57 18.35 -8.01
N GLY A 182 20.31 19.44 -8.74
CA GLY A 182 20.46 20.81 -8.23
C GLY A 182 21.88 21.36 -8.27
N TRP A 183 22.83 20.65 -8.89
CA TRP A 183 24.20 21.11 -9.09
C TRP A 183 24.53 21.31 -10.57
N PRO A 184 25.47 22.22 -10.92
CA PRO A 184 25.90 22.39 -12.31
C PRO A 184 26.63 21.16 -12.87
N ASN A 185 26.46 20.90 -14.18
CA ASN A 185 27.00 19.72 -14.89
C ASN A 185 28.53 19.57 -14.83
N ARG A 186 29.27 20.60 -14.42
CA ARG A 186 30.73 20.51 -14.21
C ARG A 186 31.12 19.51 -13.12
N TRP A 187 30.19 19.14 -12.26
CA TRP A 187 30.38 18.17 -11.18
C TRP A 187 29.99 16.74 -11.59
N ASP A 188 29.42 16.57 -12.78
CA ASP A 188 29.00 15.27 -13.27
C ASP A 188 30.21 14.39 -13.55
N GLU A 189 30.09 13.10 -13.25
CA GLU A 189 31.23 12.19 -13.32
C GLU A 189 30.81 10.78 -13.74
N TRP A 190 31.77 10.02 -14.27
CA TRP A 190 31.61 8.59 -14.50
C TRP A 190 31.96 7.81 -13.25
N ILE A 191 31.05 6.95 -12.80
CA ILE A 191 31.26 6.07 -11.64
C ILE A 191 31.04 4.63 -12.09
N ASP A 192 31.89 3.71 -11.61
CA ASP A 192 31.65 2.27 -11.75
C ASP A 192 30.27 1.94 -11.14
N MET A 193 29.42 1.25 -11.89
CA MET A 193 28.08 0.86 -11.43
C MET A 193 28.14 0.09 -10.11
N LYS A 194 29.18 -0.72 -9.89
CA LYS A 194 29.38 -1.51 -8.67
C LYS A 194 29.99 -0.71 -7.52
N SER A 195 30.24 0.59 -7.71
CA SER A 195 30.81 1.45 -6.68
C SER A 195 29.89 1.56 -5.46
N LYS A 196 30.47 1.40 -4.26
CA LYS A 196 29.79 1.66 -2.99
C LYS A 196 29.37 3.12 -2.80
N ARG A 197 29.88 4.04 -3.64
CA ARG A 197 29.45 5.45 -3.70
C ARG A 197 28.03 5.60 -4.21
N ILE A 198 27.48 4.62 -4.94
CA ILE A 198 26.09 4.66 -5.41
C ILE A 198 25.24 3.82 -4.49
N ARG A 199 24.15 4.39 -4.00
CA ARG A 199 23.17 3.73 -3.14
C ARG A 199 21.76 3.93 -3.67
N PRO A 200 20.83 3.01 -3.35
CA PRO A 200 19.41 3.17 -3.64
C PRO A 200 18.91 4.56 -3.23
N PHE A 201 18.08 5.18 -4.05
CA PHE A 201 17.57 6.53 -3.80
C PHE A 201 16.86 6.63 -2.45
N ARG A 202 17.14 7.67 -1.65
CA ARG A 202 16.66 7.86 -0.27
C ARG A 202 17.06 6.76 0.73
N SER A 203 18.23 6.14 0.55
CA SER A 203 18.82 5.25 1.56
C SER A 203 19.91 5.95 2.38
N LYS A 204 20.42 7.08 1.87
CA LYS A 204 21.42 7.94 2.50
C LYS A 204 21.01 9.41 2.52
N THR A 205 20.15 9.84 1.60
CA THR A 205 19.51 11.16 1.64
C THR A 205 18.13 11.09 2.29
N LEU A 206 17.71 12.15 2.98
CA LEU A 206 16.45 12.19 3.73
C LEU A 206 15.31 12.79 2.91
N GLN A 207 14.19 12.07 2.81
CA GLN A 207 12.94 12.60 2.28
C GLN A 207 12.14 13.32 3.39
N THR A 208 11.62 14.51 3.11
CA THR A 208 10.79 15.26 4.05
C THR A 208 9.47 14.52 4.32
N LEU A 209 9.02 14.47 5.57
CA LEU A 209 7.83 13.72 5.98
C LEU A 209 6.50 14.28 5.42
N ASN A 210 6.50 15.51 4.91
CA ASN A 210 5.31 16.23 4.44
C ASN A 210 5.17 16.23 2.91
N MET A 211 5.51 15.11 2.25
CA MET A 211 5.37 14.97 0.80
C MET A 211 4.02 14.34 0.41
N ALA A 212 3.54 14.74 -0.76
CA ALA A 212 2.28 14.29 -1.35
C ALA A 212 2.27 12.77 -1.61
N SER A 213 3.36 12.24 -2.19
CA SER A 213 3.57 10.82 -2.46
C SER A 213 4.34 10.13 -1.33
N ARG A 214 4.01 8.86 -1.07
CA ARG A 214 4.73 7.98 -0.13
C ARG A 214 6.00 7.43 -0.76
N SER A 215 5.94 7.14 -2.05
CA SER A 215 7.08 6.81 -2.89
C SER A 215 8.07 7.98 -2.90
N PRO A 216 9.37 7.68 -2.86
CA PRO A 216 10.38 8.72 -2.92
C PRO A 216 10.36 9.58 -4.19
N PHE A 217 10.56 10.88 -4.00
CA PHE A 217 10.72 11.87 -5.09
C PHE A 217 11.89 12.83 -4.79
N PRO A 218 12.65 13.32 -5.78
CA PRO A 218 13.77 14.22 -5.58
C PRO A 218 13.33 15.61 -5.10
N ARG A 219 14.27 16.33 -4.46
CA ARG A 219 14.04 17.69 -3.99
C ARG A 219 13.99 18.69 -5.14
N TYR A 220 14.84 18.48 -6.14
CA TYR A 220 14.89 19.27 -7.37
C TYR A 220 14.33 18.45 -8.52
N PRO A 221 13.73 19.09 -9.54
CA PRO A 221 13.29 18.39 -10.74
C PRO A 221 14.44 17.59 -11.35
N PRO A 222 14.19 16.34 -11.79
CA PRO A 222 15.19 15.56 -12.49
C PRO A 222 15.50 16.18 -13.86
N GLU A 223 16.74 15.99 -14.32
CA GLU A 223 17.19 16.50 -15.61
C GLU A 223 16.57 15.71 -16.78
N ILE A 224 16.38 14.40 -16.59
CA ILE A 224 15.71 13.53 -17.56
C ILE A 224 14.51 12.84 -16.93
N THR A 225 13.38 12.82 -17.64
CA THR A 225 12.22 12.00 -17.31
C THR A 225 11.97 11.08 -18.49
N ILE A 226 11.85 9.79 -18.25
CA ILE A 226 11.59 8.81 -19.31
C ILE A 226 10.10 8.58 -19.36
N ASN A 227 9.49 8.90 -20.51
CA ASN A 227 8.13 8.48 -20.77
C ASN A 227 8.16 7.02 -21.22
N GLU A 228 7.65 6.12 -20.40
CA GLU A 228 7.58 4.70 -20.73
C GLU A 228 6.21 4.36 -21.31
N GLU A 229 6.21 3.74 -22.48
CA GLU A 229 5.00 3.14 -23.04
C GLU A 229 4.48 2.05 -22.10
N ASN A 230 3.15 2.01 -21.97
CA ASN A 230 2.39 1.08 -21.12
C ASN A 230 2.90 1.03 -19.66
N LEU A 231 3.36 2.17 -19.14
CA LEU A 231 3.89 2.26 -17.78
C LEU A 231 2.91 1.71 -16.74
N MET A 232 1.61 2.03 -16.85
CA MET A 232 0.62 1.53 -15.89
C MET A 232 0.46 0.00 -15.93
N GLU A 233 0.48 -0.63 -17.10
CA GLU A 233 0.43 -2.09 -17.21
C GLU A 233 1.67 -2.73 -16.55
N LYS A 234 2.85 -2.16 -16.77
CA LYS A 234 4.09 -2.60 -16.11
C LYS A 234 3.99 -2.42 -14.59
N LEU A 235 3.48 -1.29 -14.11
CA LEU A 235 3.29 -1.03 -12.69
C LEU A 235 2.26 -1.99 -12.06
N ASN A 236 1.21 -2.36 -12.79
CA ASN A 236 0.25 -3.39 -12.36
C ASN A 236 0.94 -4.74 -12.15
N LEU A 237 1.73 -5.19 -13.14
CA LEU A 237 2.52 -6.42 -13.03
C LEU A 237 3.50 -6.36 -11.86
N LYS A 238 4.18 -5.22 -11.67
CA LYS A 238 5.07 -5.00 -10.51
C LYS A 238 4.31 -5.11 -9.20
N ALA A 239 3.13 -4.52 -9.07
CA ALA A 239 2.32 -4.60 -7.86
C ALA A 239 1.97 -6.06 -7.52
N CYS A 240 1.56 -6.87 -8.49
CA CYS A 240 1.30 -8.29 -8.29
C CYS A 240 2.55 -9.03 -7.80
N LEU A 241 3.67 -8.88 -8.51
CA LEU A 241 4.95 -9.51 -8.16
C LEU A 241 5.44 -9.11 -6.76
N TYR A 242 5.26 -7.84 -6.38
CA TYR A 242 5.65 -7.36 -5.05
C TYR A 242 4.76 -7.92 -3.93
N MET A 243 3.48 -8.15 -4.20
CA MET A 243 2.59 -8.82 -3.26
C MET A 243 2.95 -10.29 -3.09
N GLU A 244 3.23 -11.00 -4.19
CA GLU A 244 3.73 -12.39 -4.15
C GLU A 244 5.05 -12.48 -3.37
N PHE A 245 5.97 -11.54 -3.60
CA PHE A 245 7.23 -11.45 -2.86
C PHE A 245 7.00 -11.30 -1.35
N ILE A 246 6.09 -10.41 -0.94
CA ILE A 246 5.74 -10.24 0.48
C ILE A 246 5.13 -11.52 1.05
N GLU A 247 4.21 -12.15 0.32
CA GLU A 247 3.55 -13.38 0.77
C GLU A 247 4.58 -14.49 1.02
N GLU A 248 5.48 -14.70 0.06
CA GLU A 248 6.55 -15.70 0.15
C GLU A 248 7.50 -15.38 1.31
N MET A 249 7.83 -14.11 1.52
CA MET A 249 8.65 -13.68 2.66
C MET A 249 7.99 -13.97 4.01
N VAL A 250 6.67 -13.73 4.12
CA VAL A 250 5.92 -14.03 5.35
C VAL A 250 5.83 -15.54 5.61
N LYS A 251 5.65 -16.36 4.56
CA LYS A 251 5.70 -17.82 4.68
C LYS A 251 7.05 -18.28 5.22
N ASN A 252 8.13 -17.77 4.65
CA ASN A 252 9.50 -18.11 5.04
C ASN A 252 9.85 -17.62 6.46
N ALA A 253 9.39 -16.44 6.85
CA ALA A 253 9.58 -15.93 8.22
C ALA A 253 8.95 -16.84 9.28
N LYS A 254 7.77 -17.44 9.02
CA LYS A 254 7.15 -18.41 9.94
C LYS A 254 7.97 -19.67 10.13
N ILE A 255 8.65 -20.14 9.07
CA ILE A 255 9.54 -21.30 9.12
C ILE A 255 10.78 -20.96 9.97
N LEU A 256 11.41 -19.82 9.68
CA LEU A 256 12.58 -19.36 10.42
C LEU A 256 12.29 -19.13 11.90
N ALA A 257 11.13 -18.57 12.25
CA ALA A 257 10.71 -18.40 13.64
C ALA A 257 10.52 -19.73 14.40
N ARG A 258 10.21 -20.83 13.71
CA ARG A 258 10.16 -22.17 14.32
C ARG A 258 11.58 -22.67 14.61
N ILE A 259 12.47 -22.58 13.62
CA ILE A 259 13.88 -23.00 13.77
C ILE A 259 14.60 -22.19 14.86
N GLY A 260 14.34 -20.88 14.94
CA GLY A 260 14.93 -20.02 15.97
C GLY A 260 14.47 -20.35 17.40
N LYS A 261 13.26 -20.92 17.58
CA LYS A 261 12.79 -21.40 18.89
C LYS A 261 13.55 -22.64 19.38
N ASP A 262 14.13 -23.41 18.47
CA ASP A 262 14.96 -24.58 18.80
C ASP A 262 16.35 -24.17 19.33
N GLY A 263 16.65 -22.86 19.40
CA GLY A 263 17.78 -22.32 20.16
C GLY A 263 19.14 -22.36 19.47
N CYS A 264 19.21 -22.68 18.18
CA CYS A 264 20.47 -22.68 17.43
C CYS A 264 20.94 -21.23 17.14
N GLU A 265 22.16 -20.86 17.58
CA GLU A 265 22.73 -19.52 17.34
C GLU A 265 22.89 -19.21 15.83
N GLU A 266 23.26 -20.20 15.01
CA GLU A 266 23.36 -20.07 13.56
C GLU A 266 22.00 -19.68 12.91
N ALA A 267 20.89 -20.16 13.49
CA ALA A 267 19.57 -19.80 13.01
C ALA A 267 19.22 -18.33 13.32
N LYS A 268 19.69 -17.79 14.46
CA LYS A 268 19.46 -16.38 14.83
C LYS A 268 20.22 -15.43 13.92
N GLU A 269 21.49 -15.70 13.64
CA GLU A 269 22.31 -14.88 12.72
C GLU A 269 21.68 -14.84 11.33
N ARG A 270 21.21 -15.98 10.82
CA ARG A 270 20.55 -16.08 9.52
C ARG A 270 19.22 -15.32 9.47
N ILE A 271 18.46 -15.32 10.56
CA ILE A 271 17.23 -14.51 10.69
C ILE A 271 17.54 -13.02 10.64
N GLU A 272 18.59 -12.59 11.36
CA GLU A 272 19.01 -11.19 11.39
C GLU A 272 19.45 -10.72 10.00
N GLU A 273 20.25 -11.52 9.28
CA GLU A 273 20.69 -11.21 7.93
C GLU A 273 19.50 -11.03 6.96
N ILE A 274 18.56 -11.98 6.98
CA ILE A 274 17.35 -11.91 6.15
C ILE A 274 16.50 -10.69 6.50
N THR A 275 16.40 -10.36 7.80
CA THR A 275 15.64 -9.19 8.25
C THR A 275 16.28 -7.90 7.76
N LEU A 276 17.60 -7.77 7.86
CA LEU A 276 18.34 -6.59 7.39
C LEU A 276 18.22 -6.38 5.88
N GLN A 277 18.14 -7.47 5.10
CA GLN A 277 17.95 -7.40 3.65
C GLN A 277 16.50 -7.11 3.25
N SER A 278 15.52 -7.75 3.90
CA SER A 278 14.10 -7.66 3.52
C SER A 278 13.41 -6.40 4.03
N ALA A 279 13.79 -5.86 5.19
CA ALA A 279 13.10 -4.70 5.78
C ALA A 279 13.08 -3.46 4.86
N PRO A 280 14.18 -3.05 4.20
CA PRO A 280 14.16 -1.94 3.24
C PRO A 280 13.26 -2.22 2.03
N VAL A 281 13.23 -3.48 1.55
CA VAL A 281 12.38 -3.88 0.42
C VAL A 281 10.90 -3.76 0.81
N ILE A 282 10.52 -4.25 2.00
CA ILE A 282 9.15 -4.20 2.52
C ILE A 282 8.68 -2.75 2.70
N ASP A 283 9.51 -1.86 3.27
CA ASP A 283 9.17 -0.42 3.38
C ASP A 283 8.90 0.19 2.00
N ARG A 284 9.72 -0.14 1.00
CA ARG A 284 9.58 0.40 -0.36
C ARG A 284 8.34 -0.11 -1.06
N ILE A 285 8.05 -1.40 -0.96
CA ILE A 285 6.82 -1.99 -1.50
C ILE A 285 5.59 -1.38 -0.81
N GLY A 286 5.59 -1.22 0.51
CA GLY A 286 4.46 -0.61 1.23
C GLY A 286 4.16 0.81 0.76
N ARG A 287 5.20 1.64 0.55
CA ARG A 287 5.07 2.99 -0.01
C ARG A 287 4.57 2.98 -1.45
N PHE A 288 5.10 2.05 -2.26
CA PHE A 288 4.66 1.83 -3.64
C PHE A 288 3.18 1.51 -3.69
N MET A 289 2.71 0.53 -2.92
CA MET A 289 1.30 0.08 -2.93
C MET A 289 0.33 1.20 -2.50
N CYS A 290 0.73 2.04 -1.54
CA CYS A 290 -0.07 3.19 -1.14
C CYS A 290 -0.32 4.14 -2.31
N ASP A 291 0.72 4.53 -3.02
CA ASP A 291 0.62 5.45 -4.15
C ASP A 291 0.03 4.80 -5.40
N PHE A 292 0.28 3.51 -5.59
CA PHE A 292 -0.27 2.72 -6.69
C PHE A 292 -1.80 2.61 -6.58
N SER A 293 -2.33 2.49 -5.35
CA SER A 293 -3.79 2.54 -5.14
C SER A 293 -4.40 3.87 -5.60
N LEU A 294 -3.70 5.00 -5.38
CA LEU A 294 -4.11 6.31 -5.88
C LEU A 294 -4.00 6.38 -7.41
N ALA A 295 -2.95 5.80 -8.00
CA ALA A 295 -2.77 5.75 -9.44
C ALA A 295 -3.90 4.97 -10.13
N ILE A 296 -4.31 3.82 -9.59
CA ILE A 296 -5.46 3.05 -10.09
C ILE A 296 -6.75 3.87 -10.04
N SER A 297 -6.99 4.60 -8.93
CA SER A 297 -8.21 5.41 -8.79
C SER A 297 -8.29 6.56 -9.81
N ARG A 298 -7.15 6.96 -10.37
CA ARG A 298 -7.01 8.08 -11.32
C ARG A 298 -6.87 7.61 -12.76
N SER A 299 -6.47 6.37 -12.99
CA SER A 299 -6.54 5.78 -14.32
C SER A 299 -8.00 5.53 -14.67
N GLU A 300 -8.40 5.89 -15.89
CA GLU A 300 -9.68 5.41 -16.43
C GLU A 300 -9.66 3.88 -16.35
N PHE A 301 -10.56 3.31 -15.55
CA PHE A 301 -10.62 1.88 -15.31
C PHE A 301 -10.86 1.18 -16.64
N ASN A 302 -9.84 0.54 -17.21
CA ASN A 302 -9.96 -0.28 -18.42
C ASN A 302 -9.85 -1.76 -18.02
N PRO A 303 -10.98 -2.47 -17.82
CA PRO A 303 -11.01 -3.82 -17.25
C PRO A 303 -10.24 -4.85 -18.09
N SER A 304 -9.97 -4.58 -19.36
CA SER A 304 -9.24 -5.46 -20.27
C SER A 304 -7.74 -5.55 -19.99
N SER A 305 -7.17 -4.69 -19.14
CA SER A 305 -5.74 -4.70 -18.78
C SER A 305 -5.33 -5.77 -17.75
N PHE A 306 -6.29 -6.53 -17.21
CA PHE A 306 -6.08 -7.56 -16.18
C PHE A 306 -6.36 -8.99 -16.66
N GLN A 307 -6.57 -9.19 -17.97
CA GLN A 307 -6.62 -10.54 -18.53
C GLN A 307 -5.19 -11.05 -18.73
N LEU A 308 -4.75 -11.92 -17.81
CA LEU A 308 -3.53 -12.73 -17.93
C LEU A 308 -3.59 -13.65 -19.15
#